data_AF-A0A842XCN3-F1
#
_entry.id   AF-A0A842XCN3-F1
#
_cell.length_a   1.000
_cell.length_b   1.000
_cell.length_c   1.000
_cell.angle_alpha   90.00
_cell.angle_beta   90.00
_cell.angle_gamma   90.00
#
_symmetry.space_group_name_H-M   'P 1'
#
loop_
_entity.id
_entity.type
_entity.pdbx_description
1 polymer ?
#
loop_
_entity_poly.entity_id
_entity_poly.type
_entity_poly.pdbx_seq_one_letter_code
_entity_poly.pdbx_strand_id
1 'polypeptide(L)' 'MQKRELYEIRDGKLIRKRKSCPKCGPGVFLAEHSDRYTCGKCGYTEFKKK' A
#
# COMPACT_ATOMS: atom_id res chain seq x y z
N MET A 1 -11.51 3.30 -6.98
CA MET A 1 -10.79 2.28 -6.17
C MET A 1 -11.18 2.44 -4.71
N GLN A 2 -11.98 1.53 -4.15
CA GLN A 2 -12.36 1.60 -2.74
C GLN A 2 -11.27 0.96 -1.88
N LYS A 3 -10.85 1.62 -0.79
CA LYS A 3 -9.80 1.10 0.12
C LYS A 3 -10.08 -0.29 0.70
N ARG A 4 -11.35 -0.73 0.69
CA ARG A 4 -11.78 -2.06 1.17
C ARG A 4 -11.23 -3.21 0.33
N GLU A 5 -11.02 -3.00 -0.97
CA GLU A 5 -10.51 -4.02 -1.89
C GLU A 5 -9.04 -4.43 -1.61
N LEU A 6 -8.34 -3.64 -0.79
CA LEU A 6 -6.93 -3.84 -0.43
C LEU A 6 -6.74 -4.75 0.80
N TYR A 7 -7.84 -5.16 1.42
CA TYR A 7 -7.86 -6.10 2.53
C TYR A 7 -8.48 -7.41 2.04
N GLU A 8 -7.69 -8.48 2.05
CA GLU A 8 -8.19 -9.84 1.78
C GLU A 8 -8.12 -10.64 3.07
N ILE A 9 -9.17 -11.41 3.37
CA ILE A 9 -9.17 -12.33 4.49
C ILE A 9 -8.95 -13.71 3.90
N ARG A 10 -7.79 -14.32 4.16
CA ARG A 10 -7.56 -15.75 3.90
C ARG A 10 -7.39 -16.48 5.21
N ASP A 11 -8.16 -17.53 5.42
CA ASP A 11 -8.05 -18.45 6.56
C ASP A 11 -8.01 -17.73 7.92
N GLY A 12 -8.86 -16.71 8.09
CA GLY A 12 -8.95 -15.92 9.32
C GLY A 12 -7.82 -14.90 9.53
N LYS A 13 -6.86 -14.79 8.59
CA LYS A 13 -5.78 -13.79 8.62
C LYS A 13 -6.06 -12.65 7.65
N LEU A 14 -5.96 -11.43 8.17
CA LEU A 14 -6.11 -10.20 7.40
C LEU A 14 -4.83 -9.91 6.61
N ILE A 15 -4.87 -10.19 5.31
CA ILE A 15 -3.78 -9.95 4.36
C ILE A 15 -3.97 -8.57 3.72
N ARG A 16 -2.98 -7.70 3.92
CA ARG A 16 -2.94 -6.37 3.29
C ARG A 16 -2.26 -6.51 1.93
N LYS A 17 -3.00 -6.29 0.84
CA LYS A 17 -2.50 -6.48 -0.53
C LYS A 17 -1.40 -5.49 -0.95
N ARG A 18 -1.43 -4.27 -0.39
CA ARG A 18 -0.46 -3.21 -0.72
C ARG A 18 0.35 -2.82 0.51
N LYS A 19 1.59 -2.38 0.27
CA LYS A 19 2.45 -1.80 1.30
C LYS A 19 1.76 -0.59 1.94
N SER A 20 1.77 -0.51 3.26
CA SER A 20 1.41 0.70 3.99
C SER A 20 2.56 1.71 3.92
N CYS A 21 2.24 3.00 3.89
CA CYS A 21 3.26 4.04 3.93
C CYS A 21 3.96 4.07 5.31
N PRO A 22 5.30 3.96 5.37
CA PRO A 22 6.02 3.97 6.64
C PRO A 22 5.92 5.32 7.37
N LYS A 23 5.74 6.43 6.63
CA LYS A 23 5.64 7.78 7.20
C LYS A 23 4.23 8.15 7.67
N CYS A 24 3.19 7.67 6.99
CA CYS A 24 1.81 8.02 7.32
C CYS A 24 1.13 7.05 8.29
N GLY A 25 1.72 5.88 8.52
CA GLY A 25 1.17 4.87 9.42
C GLY A 25 0.09 3.97 8.79
N PRO A 26 -0.46 3.05 9.60
CA PRO A 26 -1.43 2.05 9.14
C PRO A 26 -2.73 2.72 8.67
N GLY A 27 -3.19 2.36 7.47
CA GLY A 27 -4.41 2.90 6.84
C GLY A 27 -4.16 3.80 5.62
N VAL A 28 -2.90 4.15 5.36
CA VAL A 28 -2.47 4.79 4.11
C VAL A 28 -1.67 3.79 3.29
N PHE A 29 -2.28 3.31 2.21
CA PHE A 29 -1.61 2.42 1.27
C PHE A 29 -0.79 3.22 0.27
N LEU A 30 0.40 2.70 -0.05
CA LEU A 30 1.17 3.17 -1.18
C LEU A 30 0.45 2.75 -2.47
N ALA A 31 0.33 3.67 -3.41
CA ALA A 31 -0.05 3.37 -4.77
C ALA A 31 1.10 2.58 -5.40
N GLU A 32 0.77 1.41 -5.93
CA GLU A 32 1.71 0.54 -6.59
C GLU A 32 1.68 0.81 -8.09
N HIS A 33 2.80 1.28 -8.61
CA HIS A 33 3.08 1.36 -10.04
C HIS A 33 4.11 0.29 -10.41
N SER A 34 4.34 0.12 -11.71
CA SER A 34 5.27 -0.87 -12.25
C SER A 34 6.72 -0.59 -11.82
N ASP A 35 7.08 0.69 -11.71
CA ASP A 35 8.42 1.22 -11.44
C ASP A 35 8.60 1.75 -10.01
N ARG A 36 7.50 2.11 -9.33
CA ARG A 36 7.55 2.80 -8.04
C ARG A 36 6.33 2.57 -7.15
N TYR A 37 6.51 2.84 -5.88
CA TYR A 37 5.47 2.98 -4.87
C TYR A 37 5.35 4.44 -4.47
N THR A 38 4.15 5.01 -4.51
CA THR A 38 3.92 6.44 -4.22
C THR A 38 2.85 6.63 -3.16
N CYS A 39 3.09 7.51 -2.21
CA CYS A 39 2.13 7.91 -1.19
C CYS A 39 1.45 9.22 -1.59
N GLY A 40 0.15 9.17 -1.91
CA GLY A 40 -0.62 10.38 -2.21
C GLY A 40 -0.84 11.32 -1.03
N LYS A 41 -0.57 10.89 0.22
CA LYS A 41 -0.80 11.71 1.43
C LYS A 41 0.44 12.50 1.89
N CYS A 42 1.64 11.93 1.77
CA CYS A 42 2.88 12.58 2.22
C CYS A 42 3.95 12.76 1.13
N GLY A 43 3.66 12.37 -0.13
CA GLY A 43 4.62 12.46 -1.23
C GLY A 43 5.75 11.43 -1.18
N TYR A 44 5.72 10.48 -0.23
CA TYR A 44 6.73 9.43 -0.14
C TYR A 44 6.75 8.57 -1.41
N THR A 45 7.91 8.47 -2.05
CA THR A 45 8.10 7.67 -3.26
C THR A 45 9.24 6.68 -3.04
N GLU A 46 8.99 5.40 -3.29
CA GLU A 46 9.96 4.32 -3.18
C GLU A 46 10.04 3.61 -4.53
N PHE A 47 11.18 3.68 -5.21
CA PHE A 47 11.35 3.02 -6.50
C PHE A 47 11.59 1.52 -6.30
N LYS A 48 10.90 0.70 -7.09
CA LYS A 48 11.15 -0.74 -7.13
C LYS A 48 12.52 -0.95 -7.76
N LYS A 49 13.54 -1.21 -6.96
CA LYS A 49 14.82 -1.69 -7.49
C LYS A 49 14.58 -3.08 -8.06
N LYS A 50 14.95 -3.24 -9.33
CA LYS A 50 14.82 -4.47 -10.13
C LYS A 50 15.69 -5.58 -9.55
#